data_AF-B6JYF4-F1
#
_entry.id   AF-B6JYF4-F1
#
_cell.length_a   1.000
_cell.length_b   1.000
_cell.length_c   1.000
_cell.angle_alpha   90.00
_cell.angle_beta   90.00
_cell.angle_gamma   90.00
#
_symmetry.space_group_name_H-M   'P 1'
#
loop_
_entity.id
_entity.type
_entity.pdbx_description
1 polymer ?
#
loop_
_entity_poly.entity_id
_entity_poly.type
_entity_poly.pdbx_seq_one_letter_code
_entity_poly.pdbx_strand_id
1 'polypeptide(L)'
;MSSQKRLLRTQIRKVLSAISSQSIDLQSNLVCQRVLQMPEWKQSKNICLYLNMPKAELRTNTLLSAAFEQGKRVFIPKCLGPHYMEMFELESPNIQLLPKNNWGIPEPAGDTAKVMENGIHCDLIIVPALAFDTAFARLGHGKGFYDAFLRRYSTWCTEKSIQYPLHKVGICLQEQWLSSRVIPIEPTGCFHWHSCRTLLRSFDKPPSVSTSEPKKQASANPKVCPSPN
;
A
#
# COMPACT_ATOMS: atom_id res chain seq x y z
N MET A 1 -5.55 -25.98 2.75
CA MET A 1 -6.21 -24.74 2.33
C MET A 1 -7.71 -24.89 2.56
N SER A 2 -8.37 -23.99 3.29
CA SER A 2 -9.84 -24.07 3.42
C SER A 2 -10.51 -23.93 2.04
N SER A 3 -11.49 -24.79 1.75
CA SER A 3 -12.30 -24.77 0.52
C SER A 3 -12.92 -23.39 0.27
N GLN A 4 -13.30 -22.69 1.35
CA GLN A 4 -13.83 -21.33 1.34
C GLN A 4 -12.85 -20.29 0.78
N LYS A 5 -11.58 -20.28 1.22
CA LYS A 5 -10.56 -19.36 0.67
C LYS A 5 -10.33 -19.60 -0.82
N ARG A 6 -10.42 -20.84 -1.28
CA ARG A 6 -10.28 -21.18 -2.70
C ARG A 6 -11.44 -20.60 -3.52
N LEU A 7 -12.68 -20.79 -3.06
CA LEU A 7 -13.87 -20.23 -3.71
C LEU A 7 -13.83 -18.70 -3.76
N LEU A 8 -13.49 -18.06 -2.65
CA LEU A 8 -13.40 -16.59 -2.59
C LEU A 8 -12.35 -16.05 -3.56
N ARG A 9 -11.18 -16.70 -3.68
CA ARG A 9 -10.17 -16.31 -4.68
C ARG A 9 -10.71 -16.39 -6.12
N THR A 10 -11.47 -17.42 -6.44
CA THR A 10 -12.08 -17.56 -7.78
C THR A 10 -13.07 -16.44 -8.05
N GLN A 11 -13.95 -16.13 -7.08
CA GLN A 11 -14.93 -15.05 -7.20
C GLN A 11 -14.26 -13.70 -7.41
N ILE A 12 -13.28 -13.35 -6.56
CA ILE A 12 -12.58 -12.07 -6.64
C ILE A 12 -11.81 -11.95 -7.96
N ARG A 13 -11.10 -12.99 -8.40
CA ARG A 13 -10.41 -12.95 -9.72
C ARG A 13 -11.37 -12.67 -10.88
N LYS A 14 -12.59 -13.21 -10.82
CA LYS A 14 -13.62 -12.92 -11.82
C LYS A 14 -14.00 -11.43 -11.81
N VAL A 15 -14.20 -10.84 -10.64
CA VAL A 15 -14.49 -9.41 -10.50
C VAL A 15 -13.32 -8.57 -11.04
N LEU A 16 -12.09 -8.85 -10.60
CA LEU A 16 -10.92 -8.08 -11.01
C LEU A 16 -10.61 -8.18 -12.51
N SER A 17 -11.00 -9.30 -13.15
CA SER A 17 -10.84 -9.47 -14.60
C SER A 17 -11.72 -8.54 -15.44
N ALA A 18 -12.77 -7.96 -14.85
CA ALA A 18 -13.70 -7.06 -15.52
C ALA A 18 -13.31 -5.57 -15.38
N ILE A 19 -12.28 -5.24 -14.58
CA ILE A 19 -11.89 -3.85 -14.34
C ILE A 19 -11.05 -3.35 -15.52
N SER A 20 -11.41 -2.19 -16.06
CA SER A 20 -10.64 -1.54 -17.13
C SER A 20 -9.30 -1.02 -16.64
N SER A 21 -8.30 -0.99 -17.52
CA SER A 21 -6.98 -0.41 -17.22
C SER A 21 -7.09 1.04 -16.74
N GLN A 22 -7.97 1.84 -17.35
CA GLN A 22 -8.24 3.22 -16.97
C GLN A 22 -8.79 3.35 -15.55
N SER A 23 -9.71 2.46 -15.15
CA SER A 23 -10.22 2.44 -13.76
C SER A 23 -9.10 2.10 -12.79
N ILE A 24 -8.27 1.10 -13.11
CA ILE A 24 -7.09 0.77 -12.29
C ILE A 24 -6.15 1.98 -12.18
N ASP A 25 -5.89 2.72 -13.26
CA ASP A 25 -5.01 3.90 -13.25
C ASP A 25 -5.54 4.99 -12.34
N LEU A 26 -6.83 5.34 -12.49
CA LEU A 26 -7.49 6.37 -11.68
C LEU A 26 -7.46 6.02 -10.19
N GLN A 27 -7.86 4.79 -9.85
CA GLN A 27 -7.88 4.31 -8.47
C GLN A 27 -6.47 4.24 -7.89
N SER A 28 -5.49 3.77 -8.66
CA SER A 28 -4.08 3.70 -8.22
C SER A 28 -3.54 5.09 -7.87
N ASN A 29 -3.78 6.09 -8.72
CA ASN A 29 -3.36 7.47 -8.46
C ASN A 29 -3.94 8.01 -7.15
N LEU A 30 -5.25 7.83 -6.93
CA LEU A 30 -5.95 8.29 -5.73
C LEU A 30 -5.46 7.60 -4.45
N VAL A 31 -5.14 6.30 -4.52
CA VAL A 31 -4.61 5.55 -3.38
C VAL A 31 -3.17 5.93 -3.11
N CYS A 32 -2.32 6.03 -4.14
CA CYS A 32 -0.94 6.46 -4.01
C CYS A 32 -0.81 7.85 -3.38
N GLN A 33 -1.60 8.82 -3.83
CA GLN A 33 -1.61 10.17 -3.25
C GLN A 33 -1.92 10.16 -1.75
N ARG A 34 -2.85 9.31 -1.30
CA ARG A 34 -3.17 9.17 0.13
C ARG A 34 -2.02 8.56 0.91
N VAL A 35 -1.38 7.51 0.37
CA VAL A 35 -0.20 6.89 1.01
C VAL A 35 0.92 7.93 1.19
N LEU A 36 1.19 8.76 0.19
CA LEU A 36 2.22 9.81 0.28
C LEU A 36 1.93 10.86 1.37
N GLN A 37 0.68 11.04 1.76
CA GLN A 37 0.28 11.99 2.81
C GLN A 37 0.41 11.40 4.23
N MET A 38 0.52 10.08 4.38
CA MET A 38 0.57 9.39 5.67
C MET A 38 1.82 9.79 6.48
N PRO A 39 1.70 9.99 7.80
CA PRO A 39 2.86 10.16 8.68
C PRO A 39 3.85 9.01 8.58
N GLU A 40 3.34 7.77 8.50
CA GLU A 40 4.15 6.56 8.36
C GLU A 40 5.03 6.63 7.11
N TRP A 41 4.47 7.01 5.96
CA TRP A 41 5.26 7.21 4.72
C TRP A 41 6.34 8.27 4.90
N LYS A 42 5.97 9.43 5.46
CA LYS A 42 6.88 10.57 5.60
C LYS A 42 8.06 10.24 6.49
N GLN A 43 7.84 9.49 7.57
CA GLN A 43 8.87 9.13 8.56
C GLN A 43 9.74 7.95 8.14
N SER A 44 9.26 7.06 7.27
CA SER A 44 9.99 5.88 6.83
C SER A 44 11.15 6.19 5.87
N LYS A 45 12.27 5.49 6.04
CA LYS A 45 13.45 5.54 5.16
C LYS A 45 13.59 4.28 4.31
N ASN A 46 13.29 3.12 4.89
CA ASN A 46 13.37 1.82 4.22
C ASN A 46 11.95 1.29 3.92
N ILE A 47 11.57 1.32 2.64
CA ILE A 47 10.22 0.97 2.17
C ILE A 47 10.25 -0.37 1.45
N CYS A 48 9.51 -1.36 1.96
CA CYS A 48 9.20 -2.58 1.20
C CYS A 48 7.99 -2.35 0.31
N LEU A 49 8.17 -2.40 -1.00
CA LEU A 49 7.14 -2.12 -2.01
C LEU A 49 7.01 -3.29 -2.97
N TYR A 50 5.78 -3.75 -3.22
CA TYR A 50 5.56 -4.72 -4.29
C TYR A 50 5.53 -4.02 -5.66
N LEU A 51 6.03 -4.72 -6.67
CA LEU A 51 5.82 -4.32 -8.07
C LEU A 51 4.56 -5.01 -8.58
N ASN A 52 3.64 -4.24 -9.13
CA ASN A 52 2.34 -4.74 -9.54
C ASN A 52 2.44 -5.75 -10.69
N MET A 53 1.57 -6.74 -10.66
CA MET A 53 1.34 -7.63 -11.78
C MET A 53 0.77 -6.85 -12.98
N PRO A 54 0.95 -7.37 -14.21
CA PRO A 54 0.41 -6.73 -15.42
C PRO A 54 -1.12 -6.58 -15.47
N LYS A 55 -1.86 -7.33 -14.64
CA LYS A 55 -3.32 -7.32 -14.62
C LYS A 55 -3.84 -7.32 -13.19
N ALA A 56 -4.97 -6.66 -13.00
CA ALA A 56 -5.82 -6.80 -11.81
C ALA A 56 -5.14 -6.42 -10.47
N GLU A 57 -4.06 -5.65 -10.50
CA GLU A 57 -3.42 -5.09 -9.32
C GLU A 57 -3.31 -3.58 -9.41
N LEU A 58 -3.37 -2.93 -8.25
CA LEU A 58 -3.11 -1.51 -8.09
C LEU A 58 -1.66 -1.21 -8.46
N ARG A 59 -1.46 -0.18 -9.29
CA ARG A 59 -0.15 0.22 -9.82
C ARG A 59 0.64 1.04 -8.80
N THR A 60 1.86 0.61 -8.51
CA THR A 60 2.70 1.21 -7.45
C THR A 60 3.78 2.16 -7.98
N ASN A 61 3.84 2.40 -9.30
CA ASN A 61 4.85 3.26 -9.94
C ASN A 61 4.94 4.66 -9.31
N THR A 62 3.80 5.26 -8.93
CA THR A 62 3.78 6.59 -8.28
C THR A 62 4.50 6.57 -6.93
N LEU A 63 4.31 5.51 -6.13
CA LEU A 63 5.01 5.37 -4.84
C LEU A 63 6.49 5.10 -5.06
N LEU A 64 6.82 4.29 -6.04
CA LEU A 64 8.19 4.00 -6.42
C LEU A 64 8.95 5.28 -6.76
N SER A 65 8.45 6.07 -7.72
CA SER A 65 9.06 7.33 -8.12
C SER A 65 9.22 8.29 -6.94
N ALA A 66 8.16 8.47 -6.15
CA ALA A 66 8.18 9.36 -4.99
C ALA A 66 9.18 8.91 -3.91
N ALA A 67 9.38 7.60 -3.71
CA ALA A 67 10.35 7.10 -2.76
C ALA A 67 11.78 7.47 -3.18
N PHE A 68 12.14 7.26 -4.46
CA PHE A 68 13.44 7.63 -4.99
C PHE A 68 13.68 9.15 -4.97
N GLU A 69 12.68 9.94 -5.36
CA GLU A 69 12.75 11.41 -5.30
C GLU A 69 12.98 11.93 -3.87
N GLN A 70 12.43 11.22 -2.87
CA GLN A 70 12.58 11.56 -1.45
C GLN A 70 13.83 10.92 -0.81
N GLY A 71 14.71 10.29 -1.59
CA GLY A 71 15.94 9.65 -1.08
C GLY A 71 15.69 8.46 -0.17
N LYS A 72 14.52 7.81 -0.28
CA LYS A 72 14.17 6.60 0.48
C LYS A 72 14.76 5.38 -0.22
N ARG A 73 15.13 4.37 0.57
CA ARG A 73 15.55 3.07 0.07
C ARG A 73 14.32 2.20 -0.20
N VAL A 74 14.24 1.63 -1.39
CA VAL A 74 13.11 0.81 -1.82
C VAL A 74 13.54 -0.63 -1.93
N PHE A 75 12.78 -1.54 -1.34
CA PHE A 75 13.02 -2.98 -1.38
C PHE A 75 11.85 -3.68 -2.04
N ILE A 76 12.12 -4.53 -3.03
CA ILE A 76 11.11 -5.25 -3.80
C ILE A 76 11.18 -6.76 -3.54
N PRO A 77 10.04 -7.47 -3.58
CA PRO A 77 10.01 -8.89 -3.29
C PRO A 77 10.61 -9.72 -4.43
N LYS A 78 11.48 -10.67 -4.08
CA LYS A 78 12.00 -11.72 -4.98
C LYS A 78 11.68 -13.10 -4.41
N CYS A 79 11.05 -13.95 -5.20
CA CYS A 79 10.68 -15.31 -4.77
C CYS A 79 11.85 -16.26 -5.05
N LEU A 80 12.46 -16.81 -4.00
CA LEU A 80 13.66 -17.66 -4.10
C LEU A 80 13.37 -19.16 -3.93
N GLY A 81 12.12 -19.52 -3.62
CA GLY A 81 11.71 -20.91 -3.48
C GLY A 81 10.24 -21.05 -3.06
N PRO A 82 9.74 -22.27 -2.84
CA PRO A 82 8.38 -22.48 -2.35
C PRO A 82 8.18 -21.78 -1.00
N HIS A 83 7.23 -20.84 -0.95
CA HIS A 83 6.91 -20.06 0.26
C HIS A 83 8.07 -19.21 0.81
N TYR A 84 9.17 -19.04 0.06
CA TYR A 84 10.33 -18.28 0.46
C TYR A 84 10.53 -17.05 -0.44
N MET A 85 10.55 -15.88 0.19
CA MET A 85 10.67 -14.58 -0.45
C MET A 85 11.58 -13.70 0.38
N GLU A 86 12.42 -12.92 -0.29
CA GLU A 86 13.27 -11.87 0.30
C GLU A 86 12.94 -10.52 -0.31
N MET A 87 13.31 -9.45 0.40
CA MET A 87 13.11 -8.07 -0.04
C MET A 87 14.47 -7.48 -0.38
N PHE A 88 14.70 -7.28 -1.66
CA PHE A 88 15.97 -6.82 -2.23
C PHE A 88 15.91 -5.34 -2.56
N GLU A 89 16.97 -4.60 -2.25
CA GLU A 89 17.07 -3.19 -2.56
C GLU A 89 17.06 -2.97 -4.06
N LEU A 90 16.33 -1.95 -4.46
CA LEU A 90 16.29 -1.46 -5.81
C LEU A 90 17.21 -0.24 -5.90
N GLU A 91 18.14 -0.25 -6.84
CA GLU A 91 19.14 0.81 -7.00
C GLU A 91 18.64 1.97 -7.88
N SER A 92 17.59 1.74 -8.68
CA SER A 92 17.06 2.72 -9.63
C SER A 92 15.54 2.60 -9.76
N PRO A 93 14.80 3.71 -9.95
CA PRO A 93 13.36 3.66 -10.22
C PRO A 93 13.03 3.05 -11.59
N ASN A 94 14.03 2.85 -12.47
CA ASN A 94 13.87 2.36 -13.84
C ASN A 94 13.66 0.83 -13.89
N ILE A 95 12.58 0.34 -13.26
CA ILE A 95 12.25 -1.08 -13.18
C ILE A 95 11.99 -1.76 -14.53
N GLN A 96 11.78 -1.00 -15.61
CA GLN A 96 11.56 -1.56 -16.95
C GLN A 96 12.83 -2.18 -17.55
N LEU A 97 14.00 -1.79 -17.06
CA LEU A 97 15.30 -2.32 -17.49
C LEU A 97 15.68 -3.62 -16.77
N LEU A 98 14.93 -3.99 -15.73
CA LEU A 98 15.19 -5.19 -14.94
C LEU A 98 14.68 -6.45 -15.65
N PRO A 99 15.33 -7.61 -15.43
CA PRO A 99 14.81 -8.89 -15.89
C PRO A 99 13.44 -9.15 -15.25
N LYS A 100 12.55 -9.78 -16.01
CA LYS A 100 11.21 -10.17 -15.53
C LYS A 100 11.18 -11.62 -15.10
N ASN A 101 10.49 -11.93 -14.01
CA ASN A 101 10.27 -13.30 -13.57
C ASN A 101 9.15 -14.00 -14.35
N ASN A 102 8.85 -15.25 -13.98
CA ASN A 102 7.80 -16.07 -14.58
C ASN A 102 6.37 -15.47 -14.47
N TRP A 103 6.17 -14.44 -13.64
CA TRP A 103 4.91 -13.69 -13.52
C TRP A 103 4.94 -12.36 -14.29
N GLY A 104 6.01 -12.08 -15.04
CA GLY A 104 6.19 -10.84 -15.79
C GLY A 104 6.52 -9.62 -14.90
N ILE A 105 6.85 -9.85 -13.62
CA ILE A 105 7.20 -8.79 -12.67
C ILE A 105 8.71 -8.56 -12.74
N PRO A 106 9.19 -7.30 -12.81
CA PRO A 106 10.61 -7.01 -12.74
C PRO A 106 11.25 -7.48 -11.42
N GLU A 107 12.45 -8.05 -11.50
CA GLU A 107 13.24 -8.48 -10.33
C GLU A 107 14.63 -7.84 -10.34
N PRO A 108 15.21 -7.54 -9.17
CA PRO A 108 16.52 -6.92 -9.11
C PRO A 108 17.58 -7.85 -9.71
N ALA A 109 18.45 -7.27 -10.54
CA ALA A 109 19.57 -7.96 -11.13
C ALA A 109 20.66 -8.16 -10.07
N GLY A 110 20.96 -9.41 -9.71
CA GLY A 110 22.00 -9.75 -8.73
C GLY A 110 21.54 -9.81 -7.26
N ASP A 111 22.52 -9.89 -6.36
CA ASP A 111 22.36 -9.86 -4.90
C ASP A 111 22.62 -8.43 -4.39
N THR A 112 21.65 -7.54 -4.60
CA THR A 112 21.62 -6.24 -3.93
C THR A 112 21.37 -6.41 -2.43
N ALA A 113 21.58 -5.35 -1.65
CA ALA A 113 21.34 -5.41 -0.21
C ALA A 113 19.90 -5.83 0.13
N LYS A 114 19.72 -6.61 1.20
CA LYS A 114 18.41 -7.17 1.55
C LYS A 114 17.97 -6.75 2.94
N VAL A 115 16.66 -6.69 3.13
CA VAL A 115 16.09 -6.55 4.47
C VAL A 115 16.46 -7.78 5.31
N MET A 116 16.75 -7.56 6.59
CA MET A 116 17.27 -8.52 7.58
C MET A 116 18.77 -8.85 7.44
N GLU A 117 19.45 -8.37 6.41
CA GLU A 117 20.91 -8.47 6.28
C GLU A 117 21.58 -7.16 6.73
N ASN A 118 22.78 -7.26 7.31
CA ASN A 118 23.61 -6.11 7.70
C ASN A 118 22.87 -5.05 8.55
N GLY A 119 21.89 -5.47 9.37
CA GLY A 119 21.10 -4.58 10.23
C GLY A 119 20.02 -3.77 9.51
N ILE A 120 19.77 -4.03 8.23
CA ILE A 120 18.74 -3.34 7.44
C ILE A 120 17.35 -3.80 7.91
N HIS A 121 16.58 -2.87 8.47
CA HIS A 121 15.19 -3.07 8.85
C HIS A 121 14.25 -2.39 7.85
N CYS A 122 13.00 -2.83 7.82
CA CYS A 122 11.91 -2.21 7.09
C CYS A 122 11.08 -1.32 8.03
N ASP A 123 10.87 -0.07 7.62
CA ASP A 123 10.04 0.89 8.36
C ASP A 123 8.57 0.77 7.95
N LEU A 124 8.33 0.66 6.63
CA LEU A 124 7.01 0.57 6.03
C LEU A 124 6.98 -0.52 4.97
N ILE A 125 6.03 -1.45 5.09
CA ILE A 125 5.74 -2.44 4.07
C ILE A 125 4.37 -2.20 3.45
N ILE A 126 4.37 -2.00 2.13
CA ILE A 126 3.17 -1.96 1.31
C ILE A 126 2.87 -3.39 0.83
N VAL A 127 1.75 -3.94 1.26
CA VAL A 127 1.37 -5.33 0.93
C VAL A 127 0.27 -5.41 -0.13
N PRO A 128 0.39 -6.30 -1.13
CA PRO A 128 -0.67 -6.60 -2.05
C PRO A 128 -1.63 -7.66 -1.48
N ALA A 129 -2.86 -7.65 -2.00
CA ALA A 129 -3.86 -8.67 -1.72
C ALA A 129 -4.79 -8.86 -2.91
N LEU A 130 -5.43 -10.03 -2.99
CA LEU A 130 -6.62 -10.19 -3.83
C LEU A 130 -7.80 -9.45 -3.22
N ALA A 131 -7.94 -9.51 -1.90
CA ALA A 131 -8.99 -8.79 -1.18
C ALA A 131 -8.60 -8.48 0.26
N PHE A 132 -9.23 -7.45 0.82
CA PHE A 132 -9.26 -7.14 2.24
C PHE A 132 -10.72 -7.10 2.73
N ASP A 133 -10.96 -7.41 3.99
CA ASP A 133 -12.29 -7.27 4.60
C ASP A 133 -12.31 -6.25 5.76
N THR A 134 -13.50 -6.03 6.33
CA THR A 134 -13.71 -5.11 7.46
C THR A 134 -13.04 -5.52 8.77
N ALA A 135 -12.48 -6.74 8.85
CA ALA A 135 -11.59 -7.16 9.95
C ALA A 135 -10.11 -6.90 9.63
N PHE A 136 -9.81 -6.25 8.50
CA PHE A 136 -8.47 -6.10 7.93
C PHE A 136 -7.80 -7.45 7.63
N ALA A 137 -8.58 -8.52 7.45
CA ALA A 137 -8.04 -9.78 7.00
C ALA A 137 -7.57 -9.66 5.55
N ARG A 138 -6.45 -10.31 5.22
CA ARG A 138 -5.85 -10.28 3.89
C ARG A 138 -6.06 -11.60 3.17
N LEU A 139 -6.66 -11.56 1.98
CA LEU A 139 -6.70 -12.71 1.07
C LEU A 139 -5.57 -12.60 0.05
N GLY A 140 -4.48 -13.34 0.22
CA GLY A 140 -3.41 -13.43 -0.79
C GLY A 140 -3.72 -14.43 -1.91
N HIS A 141 -2.83 -14.50 -2.92
CA HIS A 141 -2.92 -15.43 -4.06
C HIS A 141 -2.86 -16.93 -3.69
N GLY A 142 -2.49 -17.24 -2.44
CA GLY A 142 -2.48 -18.60 -1.89
C GLY A 142 -1.10 -19.23 -1.77
N LYS A 143 -0.05 -18.55 -2.23
CA LYS A 143 1.34 -19.02 -2.06
C LYS A 143 1.97 -18.63 -0.74
N GLY A 144 1.31 -17.86 0.13
CA GLY A 144 1.79 -17.58 1.49
C GLY A 144 3.11 -16.82 1.63
N PHE A 145 3.67 -16.26 0.54
CA PHE A 145 4.97 -15.56 0.56
C PHE A 145 5.02 -14.43 1.58
N TYR A 146 4.05 -13.52 1.56
CA TYR A 146 3.99 -12.41 2.52
C TYR A 146 3.78 -12.88 3.96
N ASP A 147 2.95 -13.91 4.18
CA ASP A 147 2.69 -14.41 5.54
C ASP A 147 3.96 -15.06 6.12
N ALA A 148 4.72 -15.81 5.29
CA ALA A 148 6.00 -16.39 5.66
C ALA A 148 7.07 -15.32 5.91
N PHE A 149 7.18 -14.33 5.01
CA PHE A 149 8.12 -13.22 5.16
C PHE A 149 7.85 -12.39 6.42
N LEU A 150 6.61 -11.98 6.65
CA LEU A 150 6.23 -11.18 7.83
C LEU A 150 6.49 -11.93 9.14
N ARG A 151 6.25 -13.25 9.17
CA ARG A 151 6.58 -14.08 10.34
C ARG A 151 8.09 -14.09 10.58
N ARG A 152 8.88 -14.36 9.54
CA ARG A 152 10.35 -14.39 9.62
C ARG A 152 10.92 -13.04 10.04
N TYR A 153 10.39 -11.95 9.48
CA TYR A 153 10.78 -10.60 9.84
C TYR A 153 10.48 -10.28 11.31
N SER A 154 9.30 -10.68 11.81
CA SER A 154 8.96 -10.52 13.22
C SER A 154 9.92 -11.28 14.14
N THR A 155 10.27 -12.52 13.80
CA THR A 155 11.25 -13.31 14.56
C THR A 155 12.61 -12.63 14.56
N TRP A 156 13.10 -12.17 13.40
CA TRP A 156 14.36 -11.45 13.28
C TRP A 156 14.40 -10.17 14.12
N CYS A 157 13.31 -9.38 14.13
CA CYS A 157 13.22 -8.18 14.97
C CYS A 157 13.35 -8.52 16.45
N THR A 158 12.68 -9.58 16.92
CA THR A 158 12.78 -10.06 18.31
C THR A 158 14.21 -10.49 18.64
N GLU A 159 14.84 -11.30 17.79
CA GLU A 159 16.22 -11.79 17.99
C GLU A 159 17.25 -10.66 18.02
N LYS A 160 17.06 -9.63 17.20
CA LYS A 160 17.95 -8.46 17.13
C LYS A 160 17.57 -7.34 18.08
N SER A 161 16.55 -7.54 18.93
CA SER A 161 16.02 -6.53 19.86
C SER A 161 15.68 -5.19 19.15
N ILE A 162 15.17 -5.27 17.93
CA ILE A 162 14.77 -4.10 17.14
C ILE A 162 13.37 -3.67 17.61
N GLN A 163 13.29 -2.53 18.29
CA GLN A 163 12.04 -1.97 18.81
C GLN A 163 11.27 -1.10 17.81
N TYR A 164 11.62 -1.12 16.53
CA TYR A 164 10.97 -0.31 15.52
C TYR A 164 9.58 -0.85 15.15
N PRO A 165 8.52 -0.02 15.14
CA PRO A 165 7.22 -0.46 14.67
C PRO A 165 7.27 -0.62 13.15
N LEU A 166 7.24 -1.86 12.67
CA LEU A 166 6.96 -2.12 11.26
C LEU A 166 5.55 -1.63 10.93
N HIS A 167 5.45 -0.56 10.15
CA HIS A 167 4.18 -0.11 9.62
C HIS A 167 3.77 -1.02 8.46
N LYS A 168 2.59 -1.64 8.58
CA LYS A 168 2.04 -2.53 7.54
C LYS A 168 0.85 -1.85 6.90
N VAL A 169 0.95 -1.59 5.60
CA VAL A 169 -0.08 -0.86 4.85
C VAL A 169 -0.58 -1.72 3.70
N GLY A 170 -1.86 -2.08 3.76
CA GLY A 170 -2.57 -2.72 2.64
C GLY A 170 -3.15 -1.67 1.72
N ILE A 171 -2.89 -1.80 0.42
CA ILE A 171 -3.51 -0.98 -0.62
C ILE A 171 -4.28 -1.87 -1.58
N CYS A 172 -5.42 -1.38 -2.06
CA CYS A 172 -6.28 -2.16 -2.92
C CYS A 172 -7.19 -1.26 -3.78
N LEU A 173 -7.69 -1.83 -4.87
CA LEU A 173 -8.80 -1.27 -5.65
C LEU A 173 -10.11 -1.39 -4.85
N GLN A 174 -11.14 -0.67 -5.27
CA GLN A 174 -12.47 -0.69 -4.67
C GLN A 174 -13.07 -2.09 -4.63
N GLU A 175 -12.95 -2.81 -5.73
CA GLU A 175 -13.49 -4.15 -5.92
C GLU A 175 -12.78 -5.21 -5.06
N GLN A 176 -11.62 -4.87 -4.50
CA GLN A 176 -10.86 -5.72 -3.59
C GLN A 176 -11.26 -5.49 -2.12
N TRP A 177 -12.10 -4.49 -1.83
CA TRP A 177 -12.62 -4.24 -0.49
C TRP A 177 -13.94 -4.97 -0.26
N LEU A 178 -13.97 -5.85 0.75
CA LEU A 178 -15.16 -6.63 1.11
C LEU A 178 -15.87 -5.97 2.28
N SER A 179 -17.13 -5.58 2.06
CA SER A 179 -17.97 -4.90 3.05
C SER A 179 -18.39 -5.75 4.26
N SER A 180 -18.03 -7.03 4.28
CA SER A 180 -18.35 -7.98 5.35
C SER A 180 -17.14 -8.82 5.72
N ARG A 181 -17.10 -9.33 6.96
CA ARG A 181 -16.03 -10.20 7.47
C ARG A 181 -16.16 -11.61 6.88
N VAL A 182 -15.57 -11.82 5.71
CA VAL A 182 -15.73 -13.07 4.95
C VAL A 182 -14.42 -13.80 4.71
N ILE A 183 -13.27 -13.19 5.00
CA ILE A 183 -11.97 -13.85 4.82
C ILE A 183 -11.67 -14.67 6.09
N PRO A 184 -11.59 -16.01 6.00
CA PRO A 184 -11.30 -16.81 7.19
C PRO A 184 -9.89 -16.52 7.68
N ILE A 185 -9.74 -16.08 8.94
CA ILE A 185 -8.42 -15.93 9.57
C ILE A 185 -8.11 -17.26 10.28
N GLU A 186 -6.94 -17.83 10.01
CA GLU A 186 -6.49 -18.99 10.81
C GLU A 186 -6.05 -18.48 12.19
N PRO A 187 -6.35 -19.18 13.30
CA PRO A 187 -6.01 -18.73 14.65
C PRO A 187 -4.53 -18.39 14.86
N THR A 188 -3.64 -19.05 14.11
CA THR A 188 -2.17 -18.90 14.18
C THR A 188 -1.62 -17.80 13.27
N GLY A 189 -2.47 -17.13 12.49
CA GLY A 189 -2.09 -16.12 11.50
C GLY A 189 -2.41 -14.69 11.92
N CYS A 190 -2.53 -14.44 13.22
CA CYS A 190 -2.98 -13.15 13.78
C CYS A 190 -1.89 -12.06 13.62
N PHE A 191 -1.65 -11.64 12.38
CA PHE A 191 -1.01 -10.36 12.12
C PHE A 191 -2.03 -9.30 12.50
N HIS A 192 -2.01 -8.86 13.75
CA HIS A 192 -2.77 -7.69 14.13
C HIS A 192 -2.30 -6.51 13.25
N TRP A 193 -3.20 -6.03 12.39
CA TRP A 193 -3.04 -4.79 11.64
C TRP A 193 -3.35 -3.65 12.60
N HIS A 194 -2.47 -3.42 13.58
CA HIS A 194 -2.58 -2.22 14.41
C HIS A 194 -2.03 -1.04 13.61
N SER A 195 -2.91 -0.06 13.38
CA SER A 195 -2.70 1.17 12.60
C SER A 195 -2.77 1.03 11.08
N CYS A 196 -3.99 0.98 10.54
CA CYS A 196 -4.32 1.79 9.36
C CYS A 196 -5.83 2.05 9.29
N ARG A 197 -6.36 2.88 10.21
CA ARG A 197 -7.74 3.39 10.15
C ARG A 197 -8.01 4.24 8.89
N THR A 198 -6.96 4.63 8.17
CA THR A 198 -7.00 5.74 7.21
C THR A 198 -7.24 5.30 5.76
N LEU A 199 -6.82 4.10 5.36
CA LEU A 199 -6.84 3.71 3.94
C LEU A 199 -8.20 3.18 3.44
N LEU A 200 -9.03 2.61 4.32
CA LEU A 200 -10.21 1.84 3.91
C LEU A 200 -11.56 2.49 4.25
N ARG A 201 -11.60 3.54 5.07
CA ARG A 201 -12.84 4.31 5.34
C ARG A 201 -13.34 5.14 4.14
N SER A 202 -12.62 5.15 3.03
CA SER A 202 -12.79 6.17 1.98
C SER A 202 -13.54 5.71 0.73
N PHE A 203 -14.01 4.46 0.66
CA PHE A 203 -15.01 4.08 -0.37
C PHE A 203 -16.43 4.55 0.00
N ASP A 204 -16.66 4.96 1.25
CA ASP A 204 -17.99 5.33 1.75
C ASP A 204 -18.35 6.82 1.56
N LYS A 205 -17.45 7.68 1.04
CA LYS A 205 -17.78 9.09 0.78
C LYS A 205 -17.00 9.68 -0.40
N PRO A 206 -17.65 10.10 -1.51
CA PRO A 206 -17.03 11.00 -2.46
C PRO A 206 -16.71 12.34 -1.77
N PRO A 207 -15.68 13.09 -2.22
CA PRO A 207 -15.40 14.40 -1.68
C PRO A 207 -16.61 15.30 -1.91
N SER A 208 -17.24 15.73 -0.82
CA SER A 208 -18.22 16.81 -0.85
C SER A 208 -17.50 18.06 -1.34
N VAL A 209 -17.79 18.47 -2.57
CA VAL A 209 -17.40 19.79 -3.07
C VAL A 209 -18.13 20.82 -2.22
N SER A 210 -17.43 21.42 -1.27
CA SER A 210 -17.91 22.62 -0.58
C SER A 210 -17.80 23.78 -1.56
N THR A 211 -18.90 24.10 -2.26
CA THR A 211 -19.06 25.38 -2.93
C THR A 211 -19.17 26.47 -1.87
N SER A 212 -18.05 27.08 -1.48
CA SER A 212 -18.08 28.36 -0.79
C SER A 212 -18.25 29.46 -1.83
N GLU A 213 -19.46 30.01 -1.90
CA GLU A 213 -19.76 31.25 -2.62
C GLU A 213 -18.84 32.39 -2.15
N PRO A 214 -18.33 33.24 -3.06
CA PRO A 214 -17.51 34.38 -2.67
C PRO A 214 -18.38 35.47 -2.04
N LYS A 215 -18.07 35.81 -0.77
CA LYS A 215 -18.61 36.97 -0.06
C LYS A 215 -18.27 38.26 -0.83
N LYS A 216 -19.31 38.96 -1.30
CA LYS A 216 -19.22 40.34 -1.80
C LYS A 216 -18.63 41.24 -0.70
N GLN A 217 -17.45 41.79 -0.94
CA GLN A 217 -16.94 42.96 -0.21
C GLN A 217 -17.70 44.20 -0.67
N ALA A 218 -18.57 44.73 0.19
CA ALA A 218 -19.10 46.08 0.05
C ALA A 218 -18.17 47.06 0.76
N SER A 219 -17.53 47.90 -0.03
CA SER A 219 -16.76 49.07 0.37
C SER A 219 -17.63 50.04 1.17
N ALA A 220 -17.21 50.36 2.40
CA ALA A 220 -17.78 51.44 3.21
C ALA A 220 -16.83 52.65 3.15
N ASN A 221 -17.33 53.73 2.53
CA ASN A 221 -16.69 55.03 2.41
C ASN A 221 -16.92 55.82 3.74
N PRO A 222 -15.92 56.50 4.33
CA PRO A 222 -16.10 57.20 5.59
C PRO A 222 -16.81 58.55 5.38
N LYS A 223 -17.99 58.72 5.99
CA LYS A 223 -18.67 60.03 6.10
C LYS A 223 -18.20 60.75 7.36
N VAL A 224 -17.76 61.98 7.12
CA VAL A 224 -17.28 63.02 8.03
C VAL A 224 -18.40 63.47 8.99
N CYS A 225 -18.08 63.61 10.27
CA CYS A 225 -18.91 64.28 11.28
C CYS A 225 -18.72 65.81 11.21
N PRO A 226 -19.77 66.63 11.37
CA PRO A 226 -19.61 68.03 11.75
C PRO A 226 -19.86 68.22 13.26
N SER A 227 -18.97 68.98 13.92
CA SER A 227 -19.15 69.52 15.26
C SER A 227 -19.99 70.81 15.23
N PRO A 228 -20.65 71.20 16.34
CA PRO A 228 -21.76 72.14 16.33
C PRO A 228 -21.33 73.61 16.43
N ASN A 229 -22.10 74.48 15.77
CA ASN A 229 -22.50 75.81 16.21
C ASN A 229 -23.86 76.13 15.56
#